data_AF-S4M944-F1
#
_entry.id   AF-S4M944-F1
#
_cell.length_a   1.000
_cell.length_b   1.000
_cell.length_c   1.000
_cell.angle_alpha   90.00
_cell.angle_beta   90.00
_cell.angle_gamma   90.00
#
_symmetry.space_group_name_H-M   'P 1'
#
loop_
_entity.id
_entity.type
_entity.pdbx_description
1 polymer ?
#
loop_
_entity_poly.entity_id
_entity_poly.type
_entity_poly.pdbx_seq_one_letter_code
_entity_poly.pdbx_strand_id
1 'polypeptide(L)' 'MGGRDQHVLRLNEEAARRLHVPHTLHVVPGATHLFEEPGALDQVTEVARQWCHDQLRTTAG' A
#
# COMPACT_ATOMS: atom_id res chain seq x y z
N MET A 1 0.67 3.58 0.76
CA MET A 1 1.34 4.88 1.01
C MET A 1 0.41 5.86 1.70
N GLY A 2 0.96 6.91 2.33
CA GLY A 2 0.17 7.96 2.99
C GLY A 2 -0.50 8.89 1.98
N GLY A 3 -1.78 9.21 2.19
CA GLY A 3 -2.58 10.02 1.28
C GLY A 3 -2.24 11.51 1.27
N ARG A 4 -1.55 12.02 2.29
CA ARG A 4 -1.08 13.42 2.33
C ARG A 4 0.32 13.58 1.71
N ASP A 5 1.00 12.49 1.40
CA ASP A 5 2.27 12.50 0.67
C ASP A 5 2.01 12.52 -0.84
N GLN A 6 1.60 13.68 -1.36
CA GLN A 6 1.23 13.85 -2.77
C GLN A 6 2.38 13.53 -3.74
N HIS A 7 3.62 13.76 -3.31
CA HIS A 7 4.77 13.45 -4.15
C HIS A 7 4.92 11.94 -4.33
N VAL A 8 4.94 11.18 -3.23
CA VAL A 8 5.05 9.72 -3.27
C VAL A 8 3.82 9.08 -3.88
N LEU A 9 2.63 9.64 -3.67
CA LEU A 9 1.39 9.18 -4.32
C LEU A 9 1.54 9.14 -5.84
N ARG A 10 1.95 10.26 -6.43
CA ARG A 10 2.11 10.38 -7.88
C ARG A 10 3.21 9.46 -8.44
N LEU A 11 4.32 9.28 -7.70
CA LEU A 11 5.39 8.34 -8.08
C LEU A 11 4.90 6.89 -8.06
N ASN A 12 4.12 6.51 -7.05
CA ASN A 12 3.58 5.16 -6.95
C ASN A 12 2.50 4.87 -7.99
N GLU A 13 1.64 5.85 -8.31
CA GLU A 13 0.70 5.73 -9.43
C GLU A 13 1.43 5.56 -10.77
N GLU A 14 2.54 6.28 -10.96
CA GLU A 14 3.38 6.11 -12.14
C GLU A 14 4.06 4.74 -12.19
N ALA A 15 4.59 4.27 -11.06
CA ALA A 15 5.16 2.93 -10.96
C ALA A 15 4.10 1.84 -11.26
N ALA A 16 2.89 1.98 -10.71
CA ALA A 16 1.78 1.08 -10.96
C ALA A 16 1.44 1.00 -12.46
N ARG A 17 1.37 2.15 -13.16
CA ARG A 17 1.17 2.19 -14.62
C ARG A 17 2.26 1.45 -15.43
N ARG A 18 3.45 1.27 -14.87
CA ARG A 18 4.58 0.59 -15.52
C ARG A 18 4.68 -0.90 -15.17
N LEU A 19 3.94 -1.37 -14.17
CA LEU A 19 3.94 -2.77 -13.74
C LEU A 19 3.02 -3.61 -14.65
N HIS A 20 3.59 -4.66 -15.25
CA HIS A 20 2.86 -5.62 -16.09
C HIS A 20 2.44 -6.89 -15.32
N VAL A 21 2.59 -6.86 -14.01
CA VAL A 21 2.22 -7.96 -13.10
C VAL A 21 1.00 -7.54 -12.27
N PRO A 22 0.24 -8.49 -11.70
CA PRO A 22 -0.79 -8.16 -10.72
C PRO A 22 -0.21 -7.30 -9.59
N HIS A 23 -0.82 -6.15 -9.37
CA HIS A 23 -0.40 -5.21 -8.33
C HIS A 23 -1.61 -4.43 -7.82
N THR A 24 -1.51 -3.94 -6.59
CA THR A 24 -2.55 -3.14 -5.95
C THR A 24 -1.91 -1.94 -5.27
N LEU A 25 -2.57 -0.79 -5.38
CA LEU A 25 -2.15 0.44 -4.71
C LEU A 25 -3.09 0.74 -3.54
N HIS A 26 -2.56 0.74 -2.32
CA HIS A 26 -3.33 1.08 -1.13
C HIS A 26 -2.93 2.46 -0.59
N VAL A 27 -3.89 3.36 -0.48
CA VAL A 27 -3.70 4.72 0.05
C VAL A 27 -4.33 4.80 1.45
N VAL A 28 -3.55 5.25 2.43
CA VAL A 28 -3.99 5.49 3.81
C VAL A 28 -4.47 6.94 3.92
N PRO A 29 -5.79 7.19 4.05
CA PRO A 29 -6.31 8.55 4.09
C PRO A 29 -5.72 9.35 5.25
N GLY A 30 -5.35 10.61 5.00
CA GLY A 30 -4.86 11.50 6.05
C GLY A 30 -3.43 11.22 6.55
N ALA A 31 -2.81 10.09 6.19
CA ALA A 31 -1.46 9.77 6.62
C ALA A 31 -0.38 10.52 5.83
N THR A 32 0.67 10.93 6.53
CA THR A 32 1.91 11.48 5.94
C THR A 32 2.91 10.36 5.62
N HIS A 33 4.13 10.72 5.21
CA HIS A 33 5.15 9.79 4.75
C HIS A 33 5.48 8.68 5.75
N LEU A 34 5.49 9.02 7.04
CA LEU A 34 5.90 8.11 8.13
C LEU A 34 4.73 7.43 8.82
N PHE A 35 3.48 7.73 8.44
CA PHE A 35 2.27 7.15 9.06
C PHE A 35 2.20 7.39 10.58
N GLU A 36 2.65 8.55 11.06
CA GLU A 36 2.67 8.88 12.50
C GLU A 36 1.27 9.21 13.05
N GLU A 37 0.30 9.46 12.16
CA GLU A 37 -1.06 9.75 12.55
C GLU A 37 -1.72 8.56 13.27
N PRO A 38 -2.57 8.80 14.28
CA PRO A 38 -3.23 7.75 15.02
C PRO A 38 -3.94 6.74 14.11
N GLY A 39 -3.61 5.46 14.23
CA GLY A 39 -4.18 4.37 13.44
C GLY A 39 -3.63 4.22 12.02
N ALA A 40 -2.74 5.09 11.54
CA ALA A 40 -2.20 4.98 10.19
C ALA A 40 -1.31 3.72 10.03
N LEU A 41 -0.43 3.45 11.00
CA LEU A 41 0.38 2.22 11.01
C LEU A 41 -0.47 0.96 11.20
N ASP A 42 -1.56 1.03 11.99
CA ASP A 42 -2.47 -0.11 12.16
C ASP A 42 -3.13 -0.47 10.83
N GLN A 43 -3.58 0.54 10.07
CA GLN A 43 -4.15 0.32 8.74
C GLN A 43 -3.13 -0.25 7.76
N VAL A 44 -1.88 0.25 7.76
CA VAL A 44 -0.80 -0.32 6.94
C VAL A 44 -0.57 -1.79 7.29
N THR A 45 -0.52 -2.11 8.59
CA THR A 45 -0.26 -3.45 9.09
C THR A 45 -1.35 -4.43 8.66
N GLU A 46 -2.62 -4.04 8.80
CA GLU A 46 -3.74 -4.91 8.43
C GLU A 46 -3.76 -5.20 6.91
N VAL A 47 -3.54 -4.17 6.09
CA VAL A 47 -3.47 -4.34 4.63
C VAL A 47 -2.30 -5.23 4.22
N ALA A 48 -1.13 -5.02 4.81
CA ALA A 48 0.06 -5.83 4.52
C ALA A 48 -0.15 -7.29 4.94
N ARG A 49 -0.75 -7.52 6.12
CA ARG A 49 -1.10 -8.86 6.61
C ARG A 49 -2.03 -9.58 5.64
N GLN A 50 -3.10 -8.93 5.20
CA GLN A 50 -4.06 -9.51 4.27
C GLN A 50 -3.40 -9.82 2.91
N TRP A 51 -2.61 -8.89 2.38
CA TRP A 51 -1.89 -9.10 1.13
C TRP A 51 -0.94 -10.30 1.21
N CYS A 52 -0.15 -10.41 2.28
CA CYS A 52 0.75 -11.55 2.50
C CYS A 52 -0.03 -12.87 2.58
N HIS A 53 -1.12 -12.89 3.34
CA HIS A 53 -1.98 -14.07 3.45
C HIS A 53 -2.48 -14.53 2.07
N ASP A 54 -2.93 -13.61 1.23
CA ASP A 54 -3.47 -13.93 -0.09
C ASP A 54 -2.37 -14.41 -1.05
N GLN A 55 -1.23 -13.73 -1.11
CA GLN A 55 -0.13 -14.11 -2.00
C GLN A 55 0.50 -15.47 -1.64
N LEU A 56 0.67 -15.74 -0.34
CA LEU A 56 1.25 -17.01 0.12
C LEU A 56 0.32 -18.19 -0.15
N ARG A 57 -1.00 -17.97 -0.13
CA ARG A 57 -1.98 -19.00 -0.52
C ARG A 57 -1.99 -19.25 -2.01
N THR A 58 -1.89 -18.20 -2.82
CA THR A 58 -1.83 -18.33 -4.29
C THR A 58 -0.55 -19.03 -4.76
N THR A 59 0.56 -18.88 -4.04
CA THR A 59 1.84 -19.51 -4.41
C THR A 59 1.92 -21.00 -4.02
N ALA A 60 1.07 -21.45 -3.09
CA ALA A 60 1.10 -22.81 -2.56
C ALA A 60 0.20 -23.81 -3.34
N GLY A 61 -0.37 -23.40 -4.47
CA GLY A 61 -1.18 -24.25 -5.37
C GLY A 61 -0.59 -24.28 -6.77
#